data_AF-A0A8X6W455-F1
#
_entry.id   AF-A0A8X6W455-F1
#
_cell.length_a   1.000
_cell.length_b   1.000
_cell.length_c   1.000
_cell.angle_alpha   90.00
_cell.angle_beta   90.00
_cell.angle_gamma   90.00
#
_symmetry.space_group_name_H-M   'P 1'
#
loop_
_entity.id
_entity.type
_entity.pdbx_description
1 polymer ?
#
loop_
_entity_poly.entity_id
_entity_poly.type
_entity_poly.pdbx_seq_one_letter_code
_entity_poly.pdbx_strand_id
1 'polypeptide(L)'
;MDSSARRNPFFGGHSSKEKFLNKGCPQGSVSGLFLWNVIINDFLEKILAFSSCETIAFADDLLLCFQGKSFHDICRQAQLTLDFASTWTKNFKLEFNAVKSKVMFLEKREKNALTGNLTLNGFSLDCVKELKYLGVVLDSKFCWKQHVLHLSNKCENILLELNKVARNSFGIKSNVSSLIYKQGIVPFICYGSQIWGSALKKKIYCRLLRKIQRRILLRVISGYQTISYEAVFAISGFPPIDIFIIRNNEFKIATKNCTNKCLDGSLPESF
;
A
#
# COMPACT_ATOMS: atom_id res chain seq x y z
N MET A 1 35.15 14.20 -23.98
CA MET A 1 34.47 14.56 -25.24
C MET A 1 33.35 13.57 -25.44
N ASP A 2 32.19 14.11 -25.74
CA ASP A 2 30.89 13.46 -26.01
C ASP A 2 30.17 12.72 -24.86
N SER A 3 29.40 13.50 -24.10
CA SER A 3 28.34 12.99 -23.23
C SER A 3 27.04 13.67 -23.64
N SER A 4 26.22 12.90 -24.37
CA SER A 4 24.88 13.26 -24.83
C SER A 4 23.95 13.58 -23.66
N ALA A 5 23.87 14.86 -23.29
CA ALA A 5 22.88 15.39 -22.36
C ALA A 5 21.53 15.48 -23.08
N ARG A 6 20.57 14.64 -22.70
CA ARG A 6 19.20 14.69 -23.25
C ARG A 6 18.40 15.82 -22.61
N ARG A 7 17.77 16.61 -23.49
CA ARG A 7 17.01 17.84 -23.22
C ARG A 7 15.54 17.49 -22.96
N ASN A 8 14.93 18.05 -21.91
CA ASN A 8 13.49 17.98 -21.68
C ASN A 8 12.87 19.37 -21.87
N PRO A 9 12.21 19.66 -22.99
CA PRO A 9 11.48 20.90 -23.16
C PRO A 9 10.14 20.83 -22.42
N PHE A 10 9.97 21.67 -21.40
CA PHE A 10 8.64 21.99 -20.86
C PHE A 10 7.97 22.98 -21.82
N PHE A 11 6.93 22.53 -22.53
CA PHE A 11 6.13 23.41 -23.40
C PHE A 11 4.99 24.05 -22.59
N GLY A 12 5.23 25.29 -22.15
CA GLY A 12 4.20 26.22 -21.72
C GLY A 12 4.58 27.62 -22.23
N GLY A 13 3.80 28.17 -23.16
CA GLY A 13 3.83 29.58 -23.61
C GLY A 13 5.19 30.26 -23.77
N HIS A 14 5.71 30.31 -25.00
CA HIS A 14 6.76 31.24 -25.50
C HIS A 14 8.02 31.54 -24.65
N SER A 15 8.39 30.70 -23.68
CA SER A 15 9.71 30.75 -23.06
C SER A 15 10.12 29.39 -22.50
N SER A 16 11.05 28.71 -23.18
CA SER A 16 11.68 27.49 -22.67
C SER A 16 12.72 27.86 -21.62
N LYS A 17 12.47 27.55 -20.35
CA LYS A 17 13.49 27.62 -19.29
C LYS A 17 14.20 26.27 -19.19
N GLU A 18 15.48 26.24 -19.56
CA GLU A 18 16.33 25.08 -19.36
C GLU A 18 16.82 25.03 -17.90
N LYS A 19 16.63 23.89 -17.24
CA LYS A 19 17.19 23.62 -15.91
C LYS A 19 18.18 22.46 -16.02
N PHE A 20 19.43 22.73 -15.69
CA PHE A 20 20.45 21.69 -15.55
C PHE A 20 20.22 20.92 -14.24
N LEU A 21 19.99 19.62 -14.36
CA LEU A 21 19.90 18.71 -13.22
C LEU A 21 21.27 18.10 -12.97
N ASN A 22 21.96 18.57 -11.93
CA ASN A 22 23.29 18.07 -11.57
C ASN A 22 23.26 16.77 -10.74
N LYS A 23 22.09 16.40 -10.20
CA LYS A 23 21.89 15.19 -9.38
C LYS A 23 20.49 14.63 -9.60
N GLY A 24 20.36 13.31 -9.52
CA GLY A 24 19.11 12.58 -9.68
C GLY A 24 18.78 12.23 -11.13
N CYS A 25 17.91 11.24 -11.30
CA CYS A 25 17.39 10.89 -12.62
C CYS A 25 16.08 11.66 -12.86
N PRO A 26 15.81 12.19 -14.07
CA PRO A 26 14.55 12.85 -14.35
C PRO A 26 13.37 11.92 -14.08
N GLN A 27 12.33 12.43 -13.41
CA GLN A 27 11.10 11.69 -13.21
C GLN A 27 10.49 11.34 -14.58
N GLY A 28 10.21 10.06 -14.82
CA GLY A 28 9.74 9.55 -16.12
C GLY A 28 10.86 9.06 -17.06
N SER A 29 12.13 9.11 -16.64
CA SER A 29 13.21 8.42 -17.34
C SER A 29 13.06 6.90 -17.22
N VAL A 30 13.21 6.19 -18.35
CA VAL A 30 13.14 4.72 -18.38
C VAL A 30 14.25 4.09 -17.53
N SER A 31 15.44 4.67 -17.56
CA SER A 31 16.62 4.16 -16.86
C SER A 31 16.65 4.48 -15.36
N GLY A 32 15.89 5.47 -14.89
CA GLY A 32 15.95 5.91 -13.50
C GLY A 32 15.57 4.81 -12.50
N LEU A 33 14.52 4.06 -12.81
CA LEU A 33 14.06 2.94 -11.97
C LEU A 33 15.08 1.79 -11.94
N PHE A 34 15.69 1.49 -13.09
CA PHE A 34 16.72 0.45 -13.17
C PHE A 34 17.97 0.83 -12.35
N LEU A 35 18.46 2.06 -12.51
CA LEU A 35 19.62 2.55 -11.75
C LEU A 35 19.34 2.57 -10.25
N TRP A 36 18.12 2.95 -9.84
CA TRP A 36 17.70 2.87 -8.46
C TRP A 36 17.76 1.43 -7.91
N ASN A 37 17.25 0.45 -8.68
CA ASN A 37 17.30 -0.96 -8.28
C ASN A 37 18.75 -1.45 -8.11
N VAL A 38 19.68 -1.05 -8.98
CA VAL A 38 21.11 -1.39 -8.84
C VAL A 38 21.70 -0.80 -7.55
N ILE A 39 21.40 0.47 -7.29
CA ILE A 39 21.89 1.16 -6.09
C ILE A 39 21.34 0.50 -4.81
N ILE A 40 20.02 0.28 -4.74
CA ILE A 40 19.41 -0.29 -3.54
C ILE A 40 19.77 -1.78 -3.35
N ASN A 41 20.10 -2.52 -4.42
CA ASN A 41 20.52 -3.91 -4.29
C ASN A 41 21.79 -4.08 -3.43
N ASP A 42 22.78 -3.19 -3.58
CA ASP A 42 23.99 -3.19 -2.73
C ASP A 42 23.64 -3.01 -1.24
N PHE A 43 22.66 -2.14 -0.94
CA PHE A 43 22.16 -1.96 0.43
C PHE A 43 21.50 -3.24 0.97
N LEU A 44 20.64 -3.87 0.17
CA LEU A 44 19.89 -5.07 0.56
C LEU A 44 20.82 -6.26 0.81
N GLU A 45 21.80 -6.50 -0.07
CA GLU A 45 22.78 -7.57 0.09
C GLU A 45 23.59 -7.40 1.38
N LYS A 46 24.02 -6.17 1.69
CA LYS A 46 24.79 -5.88 2.90
C LYS A 46 23.97 -6.04 4.17
N ILE A 47 22.70 -5.62 4.17
CA ILE A 47 21.81 -5.85 5.32
C ILE A 47 21.58 -7.34 5.55
N LEU A 48 21.35 -8.10 4.47
CA LEU A 48 21.11 -9.54 4.55
C LEU A 48 22.34 -10.28 5.11
N ALA A 49 23.55 -9.85 4.75
CA ALA A 49 24.79 -10.45 5.24
C ALA A 49 25.07 -10.13 6.72
N PHE A 50 24.61 -8.97 7.20
CA PHE A 50 24.98 -8.43 8.52
C PHE A 50 23.93 -8.65 9.61
N SER A 51 22.65 -8.75 9.24
CA SER A 51 21.54 -8.72 10.20
C SER A 51 20.53 -9.83 9.94
N SER A 52 19.84 -10.30 10.98
CA SER A 52 18.68 -11.18 10.85
C SER A 52 17.40 -10.39 10.50
N CYS A 53 17.54 -9.28 9.77
CA CYS A 53 16.46 -8.40 9.38
C CYS A 53 15.83 -8.88 8.07
N GLU A 54 14.54 -9.21 8.09
CA GLU A 54 13.79 -9.35 6.85
C GLU A 54 13.57 -7.97 6.25
N THR A 55 13.97 -7.78 4.99
CA THR A 55 13.92 -6.47 4.34
C THR A 55 13.08 -6.55 3.07
N ILE A 56 12.14 -5.62 2.93
CA ILE A 56 11.31 -5.48 1.73
C ILE A 56 11.51 -4.06 1.18
N ALA A 57 11.92 -3.97 -0.08
CA ALA A 57 12.08 -2.70 -0.79
C ALA A 57 11.06 -2.58 -1.92
N PHE A 58 10.45 -1.40 -2.04
CA PHE A 58 9.60 -1.05 -3.16
C PHE A 58 9.82 0.41 -3.53
N ALA A 59 10.48 0.66 -4.67
CA ALA A 59 10.98 1.98 -5.02
C ALA A 59 11.78 2.57 -3.82
N ASP A 60 11.42 3.77 -3.37
CA ASP A 60 12.05 4.45 -2.22
C ASP A 60 11.54 3.98 -0.84
N ASP A 61 10.46 3.21 -0.79
CA ASP A 61 9.92 2.67 0.46
C ASP A 61 10.67 1.41 0.89
N LEU A 62 11.19 1.42 2.12
CA LEU A 62 11.84 0.27 2.77
C LEU A 62 11.07 -0.16 4.01
N LEU A 63 10.89 -1.47 4.18
CA LEU A 63 10.36 -2.09 5.37
C LEU A 63 11.42 -3.03 5.94
N LEU A 64 11.87 -2.72 7.17
CA LEU A 64 12.81 -3.51 7.94
C LEU A 64 12.07 -4.23 9.06
N CYS A 65 12.08 -5.55 9.04
CA CYS A 65 11.35 -6.42 9.96
C CYS A 65 12.34 -7.19 10.84
N PHE A 66 12.20 -7.00 12.15
CA PHE A 66 13.04 -7.63 13.15
C PHE A 66 12.22 -8.57 14.02
N GLN A 67 12.75 -9.77 14.27
CA GLN A 67 12.15 -10.76 15.16
C GLN A 67 13.17 -11.20 16.20
N GLY A 68 12.73 -11.37 17.45
CA GLY A 68 13.59 -11.82 18.54
C GLY A 68 12.79 -12.19 19.78
N LYS A 69 13.48 -12.76 20.78
CA LYS A 69 12.87 -13.15 22.06
C LYS A 69 12.87 -12.02 23.10
N SER A 70 13.80 -11.08 22.96
CA SER A 70 14.01 -9.96 23.89
C SER A 70 13.79 -8.64 23.16
N PHE A 71 12.98 -7.76 23.75
CA PHE A 71 12.77 -6.41 23.25
C PHE A 71 14.08 -5.64 23.10
N HIS A 72 14.98 -5.78 24.08
CA HIS A 72 16.29 -5.13 24.06
C HIS A 72 17.14 -5.60 22.87
N ASP A 73 17.16 -6.91 22.58
CA ASP A 73 17.92 -7.44 21.46
C ASP A 73 17.35 -6.98 20.11
N ILE A 74 16.02 -6.92 19.99
CA ILE A 74 15.35 -6.39 18.79
C ILE A 74 15.73 -4.92 18.59
N CYS A 75 15.61 -4.09 19.62
CA CYS A 75 15.97 -2.67 19.52
C CYS A 75 17.46 -2.46 19.21
N ARG A 76 18.34 -3.28 19.81
CA ARG A 76 19.78 -3.23 19.50
C ARG A 76 20.05 -3.57 18.04
N GLN A 77 19.47 -4.65 17.52
CA GLN A 77 19.65 -5.05 16.12
C GLN A 77 19.05 -4.03 15.15
N ALA A 78 17.88 -3.49 15.48
CA ALA A 78 17.26 -2.42 14.72
C ALA A 78 18.16 -1.17 14.67
N GLN A 79 18.70 -0.72 15.81
CA GLN A 79 19.58 0.44 15.85
C GLN A 79 20.87 0.22 15.05
N LEU A 80 21.52 -0.95 15.19
CA LEU A 80 22.70 -1.30 14.40
C LEU A 80 22.41 -1.24 12.88
N THR A 81 21.23 -1.71 12.47
CA THR A 81 20.81 -1.68 11.07
C THR A 81 20.52 -0.26 10.60
N LEU A 82 19.91 0.59 11.44
CA LEU A 82 19.66 2.01 11.14
C LEU A 82 20.97 2.81 11.06
N ASP A 83 21.94 2.54 11.93
CA ASP A 83 23.26 3.19 11.92
C ASP A 83 24.05 2.80 10.66
N PHE A 84 23.99 1.52 10.28
CA PHE A 84 24.51 1.04 9.01
C PHE A 84 23.85 1.77 7.84
N ALA A 85 22.51 1.87 7.85
CA ALA A 85 21.75 2.56 6.82
C ALA A 85 22.16 4.03 6.68
N SER A 86 22.29 4.75 7.80
CA SER A 86 22.80 6.13 7.84
C SER A 86 24.21 6.27 7.27
N THR A 87 25.07 5.27 7.47
CA THR A 87 26.45 5.26 6.95
C THR A 87 26.48 4.97 5.46
N TRP A 88 25.69 3.98 5.03
CA TRP A 88 25.55 3.60 3.64
C TRP A 88 25.01 4.76 2.79
N THR A 89 23.96 5.45 3.24
CA THR A 89 23.39 6.58 2.48
C THR A 89 24.40 7.71 2.28
N LYS A 90 25.27 7.99 3.26
CA LYS A 90 26.34 8.98 3.12
C LYS A 90 27.31 8.63 1.98
N ASN A 91 27.68 7.36 1.86
CA ASN A 91 28.57 6.88 0.80
C ASN A 91 27.93 7.03 -0.60
N PHE A 92 26.63 6.77 -0.71
CA PHE A 92 25.87 6.90 -1.94
C PHE A 92 25.32 8.32 -2.19
N LYS A 93 25.61 9.29 -1.31
CA LYS A 93 25.07 10.66 -1.34
C LYS A 93 23.54 10.69 -1.39
N LEU A 94 22.92 9.75 -0.68
CA LEU A 94 21.49 9.62 -0.45
C LEU A 94 21.15 10.03 0.99
N GLU A 95 19.85 10.13 1.29
CA GLU A 95 19.38 10.38 2.64
C GLU A 95 18.01 9.73 2.85
N PHE A 96 17.87 8.95 3.93
CA PHE A 96 16.57 8.49 4.39
C PHE A 96 15.84 9.60 5.15
N ASN A 97 14.55 9.75 4.88
CA ASN A 97 13.73 10.78 5.52
C ASN A 97 13.27 10.31 6.90
N ALA A 98 14.05 10.66 7.95
CA ALA A 98 13.75 10.27 9.33
C ALA A 98 12.37 10.72 9.82
N VAL A 99 11.87 11.87 9.36
CA VAL A 99 10.53 12.39 9.72
C VAL A 99 9.41 11.50 9.19
N LYS A 100 9.57 10.96 7.98
CA LYS A 100 8.61 10.03 7.36
C LYS A 100 8.80 8.59 7.84
N SER A 101 10.00 8.22 8.25
CA SER A 101 10.29 6.90 8.83
C SER A 101 9.57 6.74 10.16
N LYS A 102 8.96 5.58 10.37
CA LYS A 102 8.18 5.24 11.57
C LYS A 102 8.56 3.85 12.06
N VAL A 103 8.41 3.62 13.36
CA VAL A 103 8.62 2.32 14.00
C VAL A 103 7.28 1.80 14.50
N MET A 104 6.99 0.53 14.25
CA MET A 104 5.81 -0.14 14.79
C MET A 104 6.24 -1.41 15.50
N PHE A 105 5.91 -1.52 16.79
CA PHE A 105 6.11 -2.74 17.55
C PHE A 105 4.86 -3.64 17.49
N LEU A 106 5.10 -4.91 17.18
CA LEU A 106 4.08 -5.95 17.09
C LEU A 106 4.04 -6.76 18.40
N GLU A 107 3.88 -6.10 19.55
CA GLU A 107 3.85 -6.78 20.85
C GLU A 107 2.42 -6.94 21.39
N LYS A 108 2.15 -8.09 22.05
CA LYS A 108 0.93 -8.31 22.84
C LYS A 108 0.90 -7.48 24.14
N ARG A 109 2.04 -7.03 24.65
CA ARG A 109 2.17 -6.31 25.93
C ARG A 109 2.65 -4.89 25.66
N GLU A 110 1.72 -3.94 25.67
CA GLU A 110 1.97 -2.50 25.36
C GLU A 110 3.01 -1.81 26.26
N LYS A 111 3.53 -2.46 27.31
CA LYS A 111 4.36 -1.82 28.35
C LYS A 111 5.73 -1.35 27.86
N ASN A 112 6.31 -1.99 26.84
CA ASN A 112 7.67 -1.69 26.37
C ASN A 112 7.72 -1.00 24.99
N ALA A 113 6.63 -1.04 24.23
CA ALA A 113 6.57 -0.52 22.85
C ALA A 113 6.75 1.01 22.73
N LEU A 114 6.66 1.76 23.83
CA LEU A 114 6.79 3.22 23.85
C LEU A 114 8.17 3.71 24.34
N THR A 115 9.10 2.80 24.65
CA THR A 115 10.42 3.14 25.21
C THR A 115 11.60 2.77 24.30
N GLY A 116 11.31 2.23 23.10
CA GLY A 116 12.35 1.96 22.10
C GLY A 116 12.82 3.26 21.44
N ASN A 117 13.84 3.90 22.01
CA ASN A 117 14.46 5.09 21.44
C ASN A 117 15.34 4.70 20.24
N LEU A 118 14.71 4.43 19.09
CA LEU A 118 15.41 4.23 17.83
C LEU A 118 15.66 5.57 17.14
N THR A 119 16.85 5.72 16.57
CA THR A 119 17.25 6.94 15.87
C THR A 119 17.72 6.62 14.46
N LEU A 120 17.44 7.54 13.52
CA LEU A 120 17.91 7.49 12.14
C LEU A 120 18.50 8.84 11.79
N ASN A 121 19.74 8.88 11.31
CA ASN A 121 20.48 10.12 11.06
C ASN A 121 20.52 11.07 12.28
N GLY A 122 20.51 10.52 13.50
CA GLY A 122 20.48 11.29 14.75
C GLY A 122 19.11 11.83 15.17
N PHE A 123 18.06 11.59 14.38
CA PHE A 123 16.68 11.96 14.74
C PHE A 123 15.94 10.78 15.35
N SER A 124 15.19 11.00 16.44
CA SER A 124 14.32 9.98 17.03
C SER A 124 13.21 9.59 16.06
N LEU A 125 12.97 8.30 15.90
CA LEU A 125 11.87 7.77 15.10
C LEU A 125 10.59 7.70 15.92
N ASP A 126 9.47 8.08 15.29
CA ASP A 126 8.17 8.00 15.95
C ASP A 126 7.69 6.55 16.04
N CYS A 127 7.38 6.13 17.27
CA CYS A 127 6.74 4.85 17.54
C CYS A 127 5.22 4.97 17.35
N VAL A 128 4.66 4.22 16.40
CA VAL A 128 3.25 4.28 16.02
C VAL A 128 2.54 2.94 16.21
N LYS A 129 1.23 2.99 16.48
CA LYS A 129 0.36 1.80 16.54
C LYS A 129 -0.24 1.42 15.19
N GLU A 130 -0.16 2.33 14.22
CA GLU A 130 -0.65 2.16 12.86
C GLU A 130 0.35 2.74 11.85
N LEU A 131 0.56 2.04 10.74
CA LEU A 131 1.52 2.38 9.70
C LEU A 131 0.88 2.12 8.35
N LYS A 132 0.93 3.10 7.45
CA LYS A 132 0.52 2.91 6.07
C LYS A 132 1.72 2.48 5.23
N TYR A 133 1.66 1.28 4.67
CA TYR A 133 2.69 0.73 3.79
C TYR A 133 2.06 0.32 2.46
N LEU A 134 2.58 0.87 1.35
CA LEU A 134 2.08 0.62 -0.01
C LEU A 134 0.56 0.77 -0.19
N GLY A 135 -0.09 1.65 0.57
CA GLY A 135 -1.55 1.84 0.50
C GLY A 135 -2.39 0.94 1.39
N VAL A 136 -1.78 0.01 2.12
CA VAL A 136 -2.43 -0.79 3.17
C VAL A 136 -2.09 -0.21 4.55
N VAL A 137 -3.08 -0.07 5.42
CA VAL A 137 -2.87 0.36 6.80
C VAL A 137 -2.69 -0.87 7.68
N LEU A 138 -1.48 -1.05 8.20
CA LEU A 138 -1.13 -2.06 9.18
C LEU A 138 -1.41 -1.49 10.57
N ASP A 139 -2.03 -2.28 11.43
CA ASP A 139 -2.14 -1.98 12.86
C ASP A 139 -1.32 -2.98 13.67
N SER A 140 -0.80 -2.58 14.82
CA SER A 140 0.09 -3.41 15.65
C SER A 140 -0.55 -4.73 16.13
N LYS A 141 -1.88 -4.85 16.04
CA LYS A 141 -2.65 -6.05 16.40
C LYS A 141 -3.13 -6.84 15.19
N PHE A 142 -2.79 -6.41 13.96
CA PHE A 142 -3.29 -6.92 12.68
C PHE A 142 -4.80 -7.19 12.69
N CYS A 143 -5.58 -6.33 13.34
CA CYS A 143 -7.03 -6.46 13.39
C CYS A 143 -7.72 -5.92 12.14
N TRP A 144 -7.00 -5.14 11.32
CA TRP A 144 -7.42 -4.49 10.09
C TRP A 144 -8.53 -3.45 10.25
N LYS A 145 -8.89 -3.10 11.49
CA LYS A 145 -9.95 -2.12 11.78
C LYS A 145 -9.64 -0.79 11.13
N GLN A 146 -8.42 -0.28 11.31
CA GLN A 146 -8.01 1.02 10.80
C GLN A 146 -7.94 1.04 9.27
N HIS A 147 -7.52 -0.07 8.67
CA HIS A 147 -7.56 -0.21 7.21
C HIS A 147 -8.98 -0.15 6.66
N VAL A 148 -9.92 -0.90 7.23
CA VAL A 148 -11.32 -0.89 6.77
C VAL A 148 -11.96 0.49 6.98
N LEU A 149 -11.64 1.18 8.10
CA LEU A 149 -12.07 2.56 8.34
C LEU A 149 -11.48 3.53 7.31
N HIS A 150 -10.19 3.39 6.98
CA HIS A 150 -9.52 4.18 5.95
C HIS A 150 -10.20 4.02 4.59
N LEU A 151 -10.49 2.78 4.17
CA LEU A 151 -11.23 2.48 2.95
C LEU A 151 -12.62 3.13 2.98
N SER A 152 -13.37 2.94 4.06
CA SER A 152 -14.71 3.50 4.22
C SER A 152 -14.71 5.03 4.12
N ASN A 153 -13.79 5.71 4.80
CA ASN A 153 -13.69 7.17 4.81
C ASN A 153 -13.28 7.71 3.43
N LYS A 154 -12.34 7.04 2.74
CA LYS A 154 -11.94 7.45 1.39
C LYS A 154 -13.08 7.26 0.39
N CYS A 155 -13.84 6.17 0.49
CA CYS A 155 -15.04 5.97 -0.31
C CYS A 155 -16.16 6.97 0.02
N GLU A 156 -16.31 7.36 1.29
CA GLU A 156 -17.24 8.43 1.70
C GLU A 156 -16.85 9.77 1.06
N ASN A 157 -15.56 10.13 1.07
CA ASN A 157 -15.10 11.35 0.41
C ASN A 157 -15.38 11.31 -1.09
N ILE A 158 -15.12 10.19 -1.77
CA ILE A 158 -15.47 10.01 -3.20
C ILE A 158 -16.98 10.20 -3.40
N LEU A 159 -17.81 9.61 -2.54
CA LEU A 159 -19.26 9.79 -2.61
C LEU A 159 -19.68 11.26 -2.42
N LEU A 160 -19.05 11.98 -1.49
CA LEU A 160 -19.32 13.41 -1.28
C LEU A 160 -18.96 14.24 -2.52
N GLU A 161 -17.80 13.97 -3.14
CA GLU A 161 -17.42 14.64 -4.39
C GLU A 161 -18.36 14.27 -5.54
N LEU A 162 -18.74 13.00 -5.67
CA LEU A 162 -19.75 12.57 -6.64
C LEU A 162 -21.09 13.28 -6.42
N ASN A 163 -21.52 13.47 -5.18
CA ASN A 163 -22.77 14.19 -4.89
C ASN A 163 -22.71 15.67 -5.29
N LYS A 164 -21.52 16.30 -5.31
CA LYS A 164 -21.35 17.68 -5.78
C LYS A 164 -21.48 17.79 -7.29
N VAL A 165 -20.93 16.81 -8.02
CA VAL A 165 -20.85 16.82 -9.50
C VAL A 165 -22.08 16.16 -10.16
N ALA A 166 -22.70 15.20 -9.49
CA ALA A 166 -23.84 14.42 -9.99
C ALA A 166 -25.11 14.74 -9.21
N ARG A 167 -25.65 15.96 -9.39
CA ARG A 167 -26.97 16.30 -8.85
C ARG A 167 -28.06 15.60 -9.68
N ASN A 168 -29.14 15.17 -9.04
CA ASN A 168 -30.23 14.45 -9.70
C ASN A 168 -30.91 15.26 -10.84
N SER A 169 -30.81 16.59 -10.80
CA SER A 169 -31.45 17.51 -11.76
C SER A 169 -30.57 17.84 -12.97
N PHE A 170 -29.25 17.73 -12.83
CA PHE A 170 -28.25 17.95 -13.88
C PHE A 170 -26.98 17.25 -13.40
N GLY A 171 -26.59 16.15 -14.05
CA GLY A 171 -25.53 15.32 -13.49
C GLY A 171 -25.12 14.13 -14.34
N ILE A 172 -24.26 13.32 -13.72
CA ILE A 172 -23.63 12.15 -14.32
C ILE A 172 -24.69 11.07 -14.63
N LYS A 173 -24.74 10.60 -15.88
CA LYS A 173 -25.59 9.47 -16.28
C LYS A 173 -25.27 8.23 -15.44
N SER A 174 -26.29 7.44 -15.10
CA SER A 174 -26.15 6.18 -14.33
C SER A 174 -24.99 5.30 -14.82
N ASN A 175 -24.80 5.17 -16.14
CA ASN A 175 -23.72 4.39 -16.74
C ASN A 175 -22.33 4.87 -16.33
N VAL A 176 -22.11 6.18 -16.25
CA VAL A 176 -20.81 6.76 -15.86
C VAL A 176 -20.58 6.57 -14.35
N SER A 177 -21.60 6.74 -13.52
CA SER A 177 -21.51 6.42 -12.07
C SER A 177 -21.20 4.94 -11.84
N SER A 178 -21.82 4.04 -12.62
CA SER A 178 -21.52 2.60 -12.62
C SER A 178 -20.07 2.33 -13.03
N LEU A 179 -19.56 3.04 -14.04
CA LEU A 179 -18.18 2.95 -14.49
C LEU A 179 -17.19 3.38 -13.39
N ILE A 180 -17.45 4.52 -12.74
CA ILE A 180 -16.63 5.03 -11.63
C ILE A 180 -16.61 4.01 -10.48
N TYR A 181 -17.75 3.44 -10.14
CA TYR A 181 -17.83 2.43 -9.11
C TYR A 181 -17.02 1.17 -9.50
N LYS A 182 -17.26 0.61 -10.69
CA LYS A 182 -16.64 -0.63 -11.16
C LYS A 182 -15.15 -0.51 -11.41
N GLN A 183 -14.69 0.60 -11.98
CA GLN A 183 -13.29 0.78 -12.43
C GLN A 183 -12.44 1.62 -11.47
N GLY A 184 -13.06 2.46 -10.62
CA GLY A 184 -12.34 3.26 -9.63
C GLY A 184 -12.46 2.67 -8.23
N ILE A 185 -13.69 2.57 -7.72
CA ILE A 185 -13.94 2.25 -6.31
C ILE A 185 -13.68 0.77 -6.01
N VAL A 186 -14.17 -0.15 -6.84
CA VAL A 186 -13.98 -1.59 -6.61
C VAL A 186 -12.48 -1.97 -6.61
N PRO A 187 -11.64 -1.56 -7.59
CA PRO A 187 -10.20 -1.84 -7.55
C PRO A 187 -9.50 -1.19 -6.37
N PHE A 188 -9.90 0.04 -6.00
CA PHE A 188 -9.36 0.72 -4.82
C PHE A 188 -9.65 -0.07 -3.53
N ILE A 189 -10.89 -0.51 -3.30
CA ILE A 189 -11.24 -1.33 -2.13
C ILE A 189 -10.51 -2.66 -2.21
N CYS A 190 -10.51 -3.34 -3.37
CA CYS A 190 -9.90 -4.67 -3.52
C CYS A 190 -8.37 -4.67 -3.45
N TYR A 191 -7.73 -3.49 -3.46
CA TYR A 191 -6.29 -3.38 -3.33
C TYR A 191 -5.79 -3.99 -2.01
N GLY A 192 -4.76 -4.82 -2.08
CA GLY A 192 -4.21 -5.52 -0.91
C GLY A 192 -5.16 -6.51 -0.23
N SER A 193 -6.33 -6.81 -0.82
CA SER A 193 -7.36 -7.66 -0.20
C SER A 193 -6.91 -9.07 0.12
N GLN A 194 -5.86 -9.57 -0.53
CA GLN A 194 -5.23 -10.85 -0.18
C GLN A 194 -4.66 -10.85 1.25
N ILE A 195 -4.23 -9.68 1.73
CA ILE A 195 -3.60 -9.52 3.05
C ILE A 195 -4.69 -9.27 4.10
N TRP A 196 -5.53 -8.25 3.89
CA TRP A 196 -6.49 -7.79 4.90
C TRP A 196 -7.88 -8.42 4.75
N GLY A 197 -8.21 -9.04 3.62
CA GLY A 197 -9.57 -9.51 3.31
C GLY A 197 -10.07 -10.62 4.23
N SER A 198 -9.17 -11.34 4.90
CA SER A 198 -9.51 -12.29 5.97
C SER A 198 -10.25 -11.62 7.15
N ALA A 199 -10.05 -10.31 7.36
CA ALA A 199 -10.78 -9.52 8.35
C ALA A 199 -12.29 -9.49 8.09
N LEU A 200 -12.71 -9.62 6.83
CA LEU A 200 -14.12 -9.63 6.44
C LEU A 200 -14.88 -10.89 6.92
N LYS A 201 -14.22 -11.84 7.58
CA LYS A 201 -14.92 -12.86 8.38
C LYS A 201 -15.69 -12.23 9.55
N LYS A 202 -15.26 -11.06 10.03
CA LYS A 202 -15.95 -10.32 11.10
C LYS A 202 -17.10 -9.50 10.53
N LYS A 203 -18.34 -9.84 10.92
CA LYS A 203 -19.58 -9.18 10.44
C LYS A 203 -19.56 -7.64 10.59
N ILE A 204 -18.87 -7.10 11.60
CA ILE A 204 -18.77 -5.66 11.81
C ILE A 204 -18.09 -4.93 10.64
N TYR A 205 -17.05 -5.51 10.06
CA TYR A 205 -16.34 -4.92 8.91
C TYR A 205 -17.14 -5.09 7.62
N CYS A 206 -17.84 -6.22 7.44
CA CYS A 206 -18.80 -6.38 6.33
C CYS A 206 -19.87 -5.30 6.37
N ARG A 207 -20.49 -5.06 7.53
CA ARG A 207 -21.54 -4.04 7.68
C ARG A 207 -21.03 -2.65 7.33
N LEU A 208 -19.80 -2.32 7.74
CA LEU A 208 -19.20 -1.02 7.43
C LEU A 208 -19.00 -0.85 5.91
N LEU A 209 -18.39 -1.83 5.24
CA LEU A 209 -18.17 -1.76 3.79
C LEU A 209 -19.48 -1.82 2.99
N ARG A 210 -20.45 -2.65 3.40
CA ARG A 210 -21.78 -2.71 2.77
C ARG A 210 -22.54 -1.39 2.92
N LYS A 211 -22.43 -0.73 4.07
CA LYS A 211 -23.08 0.57 4.31
C LYS A 211 -22.58 1.61 3.31
N ILE A 212 -21.27 1.75 3.13
CA ILE A 212 -20.72 2.70 2.17
C ILE A 212 -21.02 2.28 0.72
N GLN A 213 -20.90 1.00 0.40
CA GLN A 213 -21.21 0.47 -0.93
C GLN A 213 -22.67 0.77 -1.31
N ARG A 214 -23.63 0.49 -0.43
CA ARG A 214 -25.05 0.77 -0.68
C ARG A 214 -25.28 2.23 -1.00
N ARG A 215 -24.67 3.16 -0.24
CA ARG A 215 -24.84 4.60 -0.48
C ARG A 215 -24.32 5.02 -1.85
N ILE A 216 -23.20 4.45 -2.30
CA ILE A 216 -22.67 4.68 -3.63
C ILE A 216 -23.60 4.07 -4.70
N LEU A 217 -24.05 2.83 -4.51
CA LEU A 217 -24.91 2.13 -5.48
C LEU A 217 -26.28 2.78 -5.62
N LEU A 218 -26.83 3.38 -4.56
CA LEU A 218 -28.04 4.20 -4.65
C LEU A 218 -27.87 5.37 -5.62
N ARG A 219 -26.67 5.96 -5.70
CA ARG A 219 -26.36 6.98 -6.71
C ARG A 219 -26.21 6.40 -8.10
N VAL A 220 -25.64 5.20 -8.21
CA VAL A 220 -25.51 4.50 -9.50
C VAL A 220 -26.89 4.24 -10.12
N ILE A 221 -27.85 3.75 -9.33
CA ILE A 221 -29.20 3.41 -9.83
C ILE A 221 -30.19 4.59 -9.76
N SER A 222 -29.75 5.78 -9.33
CA SER A 222 -30.62 6.93 -9.04
C SER A 222 -31.79 6.59 -8.11
N GLY A 223 -31.56 5.72 -7.13
CA GLY A 223 -32.59 5.13 -6.26
C GLY A 223 -32.82 5.89 -4.97
N TYR A 224 -34.02 5.73 -4.39
CA TYR A 224 -34.39 6.32 -3.11
C TYR A 224 -33.67 5.65 -1.92
N GLN A 225 -33.50 6.39 -0.83
CA GLN A 225 -32.86 5.88 0.39
C GLN A 225 -33.64 4.78 1.11
N THR A 226 -34.90 4.53 0.74
CA THR A 226 -35.77 3.49 1.31
C THR A 226 -35.54 2.10 0.72
N ILE A 227 -34.84 1.98 -0.41
CA ILE A 227 -34.60 0.69 -1.08
C ILE A 227 -33.75 -0.21 -0.16
N SER A 228 -34.15 -1.47 0.03
CA SER A 228 -33.42 -2.45 0.84
C SER A 228 -32.01 -2.72 0.29
N TYR A 229 -31.12 -3.29 1.12
CA TYR A 229 -29.75 -3.62 0.67
C TYR A 229 -29.78 -4.59 -0.50
N GLU A 230 -30.58 -5.64 -0.38
CA GLU A 230 -30.73 -6.72 -1.34
C GLU A 230 -31.23 -6.18 -2.69
N ALA A 231 -32.24 -5.30 -2.66
CA ALA A 231 -32.76 -4.68 -3.88
C ALA A 231 -31.73 -3.75 -4.55
N VAL A 232 -30.96 -2.97 -3.77
CA VAL A 232 -29.88 -2.14 -4.35
C VAL A 232 -28.84 -3.02 -5.07
N PHE A 233 -28.42 -4.12 -4.45
CA PHE A 233 -27.45 -5.03 -5.06
C PHE A 233 -28.00 -5.73 -6.32
N ALA A 234 -29.26 -6.15 -6.29
CA ALA A 234 -29.92 -6.78 -7.44
C ALA A 234 -30.08 -5.81 -8.62
N ILE A 235 -30.62 -4.61 -8.38
CA ILE A 235 -30.89 -3.62 -9.44
C ILE A 235 -29.58 -3.08 -10.04
N SER A 236 -28.58 -2.84 -9.19
CA SER A 236 -27.29 -2.31 -9.67
C SER A 236 -26.42 -3.36 -10.39
N GLY A 237 -26.74 -4.66 -10.24
CA GLY A 237 -25.96 -5.75 -10.80
C GLY A 237 -24.61 -5.97 -10.10
N PHE A 238 -24.38 -5.35 -8.94
CA PHE A 238 -23.13 -5.49 -8.18
C PHE A 238 -23.37 -6.30 -6.90
N PRO A 239 -22.58 -7.38 -6.68
CA PRO A 239 -22.67 -8.14 -5.44
C PRO A 239 -22.17 -7.31 -4.24
N PRO A 240 -22.56 -7.68 -3.01
CA PRO A 240 -21.94 -7.13 -1.80
C PRO A 240 -20.42 -7.25 -1.87
N ILE A 241 -19.72 -6.14 -1.61
CA ILE A 241 -18.27 -6.01 -1.86
C ILE A 241 -17.46 -6.98 -1.01
N ASP A 242 -17.93 -7.31 0.18
CA ASP A 242 -17.31 -8.28 1.07
C ASP A 242 -17.37 -9.70 0.49
N ILE A 243 -18.49 -10.09 -0.11
CA ILE A 243 -18.63 -11.39 -0.79
C ILE A 243 -17.72 -11.43 -2.01
N PHE A 244 -17.68 -10.35 -2.78
CA PHE A 244 -16.81 -10.23 -3.95
C PHE A 244 -15.33 -10.40 -3.58
N ILE A 245 -14.88 -9.74 -2.50
CA ILE A 245 -13.50 -9.83 -2.03
C ILE A 245 -13.17 -11.25 -1.54
N ILE A 246 -14.03 -11.85 -0.73
CA ILE A 246 -13.80 -13.20 -0.19
C ILE A 246 -13.68 -14.21 -1.33
N ARG A 247 -14.61 -14.19 -2.30
CA ARG A 247 -14.57 -15.08 -3.47
C ARG A 247 -13.32 -14.88 -4.32
N ASN A 248 -12.93 -13.64 -4.58
CA ASN A 248 -11.72 -13.35 -5.36
C ASN A 248 -10.45 -13.82 -4.64
N ASN A 249 -10.40 -13.71 -3.32
CA ASN A 249 -9.27 -14.19 -2.54
C ASN A 249 -9.20 -15.72 -2.56
N GLU A 250 -10.32 -16.41 -2.35
CA GLU A 250 -10.40 -17.87 -2.43
C GLU A 250 -9.96 -18.38 -3.80
N PHE A 251 -10.45 -17.75 -4.88
CA PHE A 251 -10.06 -18.09 -6.24
C PHE A 251 -8.55 -17.92 -6.47
N LYS A 252 -7.97 -16.78 -6.03
CA LYS A 252 -6.54 -16.52 -6.19
C LYS A 252 -5.65 -17.45 -5.35
N ILE A 253 -6.13 -17.90 -4.18
CA ILE A 253 -5.42 -18.88 -3.35
C ILE A 253 -5.45 -20.25 -4.05
N ALA A 254 -6.61 -20.65 -4.56
CA ALA A 254 -6.76 -21.91 -5.30
C ALA A 254 -5.83 -21.95 -6.53
N THR A 255 -5.76 -20.88 -7.32
CA THR A 255 -4.87 -20.83 -8.49
C THR A 255 -3.40 -20.87 -8.11
N LYS A 256 -2.95 -20.16 -7.07
CA LYS A 256 -1.57 -20.24 -6.57
C LYS A 256 -1.19 -21.64 -6.11
N ASN A 257 -2.09 -22.34 -5.43
CA ASN A 257 -1.84 -23.70 -4.96
C ASN A 257 -1.73 -24.68 -6.15
N CYS A 258 -2.52 -24.49 -7.20
CA CYS A 258 -2.39 -25.29 -8.42
C CYS A 258 -1.06 -25.01 -9.14
N THR A 259 -0.64 -23.74 -9.26
CA THR A 259 0.64 -23.41 -9.92
C THR A 259 1.83 -23.96 -9.16
N ASN A 260 1.83 -23.88 -7.83
CA ASN A 260 2.93 -24.42 -7.02
C ASN A 260 2.99 -25.95 -7.12
N LYS A 261 1.84 -26.65 -7.06
CA LYS A 261 1.78 -28.10 -7.27
C LYS A 261 2.25 -28.55 -8.67
N CYS A 262 2.02 -27.74 -9.69
CA CYS A 262 2.53 -28.03 -11.03
C CYS A 262 4.04 -27.79 -11.18
N LEU A 263 4.62 -26.88 -10.37
CA LEU A 263 6.06 -26.60 -10.37
C LEU A 263 6.85 -27.62 -9.53
N ASP A 264 6.25 -28.17 -8.47
CA ASP A 264 6.84 -29.23 -7.63
C ASP A 264 6.75 -30.64 -8.27
N GLY A 265 6.25 -30.74 -9.51
CA GLY A 265 6.01 -31.99 -10.25
C GLY A 265 7.16 -32.43 -11.17
N SER A 266 8.42 -32.19 -10.80
CA SER A 266 9.56 -32.85 -11.46
C SER A 266 9.59 -34.35 -11.10
N LEU A 267 9.46 -35.15 -12.15
CA LEU A 267 9.47 -36.63 -12.29
C LEU A 267 10.09 -37.44 -11.13
N PRO A 268 9.47 -38.58 -10.73
CA PRO A 268 10.13 -39.53 -9.85
C PRO A 268 11.32 -40.16 -10.58
N GLU A 269 12.54 -39.95 -10.06
CA GLU A 269 13.67 -40.84 -10.32
C GLU A 269 13.26 -42.24 -9.88
N SER A 270 13.04 -43.12 -10.86
CA SER A 270 12.76 -44.53 -10.65
C SER A 270 13.93 -45.33 -11.22
N PHE A 271 14.60 -46.01 -10.28
CA PHE A 271 15.52 -47.16 -10.40
C PHE A 271 16.71 -47.10 -11.36
#